data_AF-A0A6Y3UV76-F1
#
_entry.id   AF-A0A6Y3UV76-F1
#
_cell.length_a   1.000
_cell.length_b   1.000
_cell.length_c   1.000
_cell.angle_alpha   90.00
_cell.angle_beta   90.00
_cell.angle_gamma   90.00
#
_symmetry.space_group_name_H-M   'P 1'
#
loop_
_entity.id
_entity.type
_entity.pdbx_description
1 polymer ?
#
loop_
_entity_poly.entity_id
_entity_poly.type
_entity_poly.pdbx_seq_one_letter_code
_entity_poly.pdbx_strand_id
1 'polypeptide(L)'
;MSTLFKGLTRPALIRGLGVPLYPFLGMCIICVLLGVWIHEAMYALILPGWYAIRRVTQFDERFFDLLYLRTLVKGHPLSNKRFSAVHYAGSQYDEVDISKVDNFMKLKDQSSVEELIPYSSHITDNIIVTKNRDLLATWQIDGAYFECVDSEDLSILTDQLNTLIRSFEGKSVTLYPHRIRCKKDVRPVFNSKIPFVNRVMN
;
A
#
# COMPACT_ATOMS: atom_id res chain seq x y z
N MET A 1 5.63 -0.63 23.86
CA MET A 1 5.45 -1.53 22.71
C MET A 1 5.66 -0.71 21.46
N SER A 2 6.53 -1.11 20.54
CA SER A 2 6.63 -0.45 19.23
C SER A 2 5.31 -0.66 18.48
N THR A 3 4.75 0.40 17.92
CA THR A 3 3.59 0.32 17.03
C THR A 3 4.05 -0.37 15.75
N LEU A 4 3.74 -1.66 15.63
CA LEU A 4 3.98 -2.42 14.40
C LEU A 4 2.96 -1.96 13.36
N PHE A 5 3.38 -1.11 12.43
CA PHE A 5 2.49 -0.67 11.35
C PHE A 5 2.13 -1.88 10.47
N LYS A 6 0.84 -2.25 10.45
CA LYS A 6 0.30 -3.44 9.76
C LYS A 6 0.58 -3.49 8.26
N GLY A 7 0.90 -2.35 7.63
CA GLY A 7 1.35 -2.28 6.25
C GLY A 7 2.77 -2.84 6.00
N LEU A 8 3.53 -3.16 7.07
CA LEU A 8 4.94 -3.54 7.04
C LEU A 8 5.20 -5.05 7.08
N THR A 9 4.16 -5.87 7.31
CA THR A 9 4.31 -7.31 7.40
C THR A 9 3.76 -7.98 6.16
N ARG A 10 4.49 -8.97 5.63
CA ARG A 10 3.87 -9.96 4.74
C ARG A 10 2.64 -10.53 5.45
N PRO A 11 1.51 -10.70 4.75
CA PRO A 11 0.34 -11.29 5.36
C PRO A 11 0.71 -12.66 5.93
N ALA A 12 0.11 -13.03 7.07
CA ALA A 12 0.40 -14.30 7.70
C ALA A 12 0.01 -15.45 6.75
N LEU A 13 1.02 -16.06 6.13
CA LEU A 13 0.86 -17.20 5.23
C LEU A 13 0.97 -18.49 6.04
N ILE A 14 0.05 -19.43 5.81
CA ILE A 14 0.12 -20.74 6.46
C ILE A 14 1.29 -21.53 5.86
N ARG A 15 2.28 -21.85 6.70
CA ARG A 15 3.48 -22.60 6.31
C ARG A 15 3.06 -23.95 5.71
N GLY A 16 3.48 -24.23 4.47
CA GLY A 16 3.15 -25.45 3.72
C GLY A 16 2.01 -25.29 2.70
N LEU A 17 0.96 -24.52 3.00
CA LEU A 17 -0.16 -24.30 2.07
C LEU A 17 0.05 -23.10 1.13
N GLY A 18 0.85 -22.12 1.55
CA GLY A 18 1.16 -20.93 0.73
C GLY A 18 -0.03 -19.99 0.53
N VAL A 19 -0.96 -19.97 1.48
CA VAL A 19 -2.22 -19.22 1.42
C VAL A 19 -2.33 -18.27 2.63
N PRO A 20 -2.90 -17.06 2.48
CA PRO A 20 -3.07 -16.15 3.60
C PRO A 20 -4.11 -16.67 4.59
N LEU A 21 -3.83 -16.55 5.88
CA LEU A 21 -4.61 -17.15 6.97
C LEU A 21 -6.08 -16.70 6.96
N TYR A 22 -6.33 -15.39 6.95
CA TYR A 22 -7.68 -14.83 7.06
C TYR A 22 -8.62 -15.23 5.91
N PRO A 23 -8.28 -15.08 4.62
CA PRO A 23 -9.17 -15.49 3.53
C PRO A 23 -9.38 -17.01 3.49
N PHE A 24 -8.37 -17.80 3.83
CA PHE A 24 -8.52 -19.26 3.91
C PHE A 24 -9.50 -19.68 5.02
N LEU A 25 -9.34 -19.11 6.21
CA LEU A 25 -10.22 -19.39 7.34
C LEU A 25 -11.67 -18.97 7.03
N GLY A 26 -11.87 -17.80 6.42
CA GLY A 26 -13.19 -17.35 5.97
C GLY A 26 -13.82 -18.32 4.96
N MET A 27 -13.05 -18.80 3.99
CA MET A 27 -13.50 -19.81 3.03
C MET A 27 -13.90 -21.13 3.70
N CYS A 28 -13.10 -21.61 4.67
CA CYS A 28 -13.42 -22.81 5.43
C CYS A 28 -14.73 -22.66 6.22
N ILE A 29 -14.94 -21.53 6.91
CA ILE A 29 -16.19 -21.24 7.64
C ILE A 29 -17.38 -21.26 6.69
N ILE A 30 -17.28 -20.61 5.53
CA ILE A 30 -18.36 -20.59 4.53
C ILE A 30 -18.68 -22.01 4.04
N CYS A 31 -17.65 -22.81 3.72
CA CYS A 31 -17.87 -24.19 3.28
C CYS A 31 -18.53 -25.04 4.37
N VAL A 32 -18.18 -24.82 5.65
CA VAL A 32 -18.81 -25.52 6.78
C VAL A 32 -20.27 -25.13 6.94
N LEU A 33 -20.60 -23.83 6.89
CA LEU A 33 -21.98 -23.36 6.96
C LEU A 33 -22.84 -23.92 5.81
N LEU A 34 -22.30 -23.95 4.59
CA LEU A 34 -22.97 -24.57 3.44
C LEU A 34 -23.13 -26.09 3.61
N GLY A 35 -22.14 -26.76 4.18
CA GLY A 35 -22.20 -28.19 4.50
C GLY A 35 -23.31 -28.55 5.47
N VAL A 36 -23.46 -27.75 6.53
CA VAL A 36 -24.51 -27.92 7.54
C VAL A 36 -25.90 -27.60 6.99
N TRP A 37 -26.02 -26.56 6.15
CA TRP A 37 -27.33 -26.06 5.72
C TRP A 37 -27.88 -26.72 4.44
N ILE A 38 -27.00 -27.19 3.55
CA ILE A 38 -27.38 -27.74 2.24
C ILE A 38 -27.11 -29.24 2.17
N HIS A 39 -25.84 -29.64 2.19
CA HIS A 39 -25.42 -31.03 2.05
C HIS A 39 -23.93 -31.19 2.40
N GLU A 40 -23.54 -32.33 2.98
CA GLU A 40 -22.16 -32.68 3.30
C GLU A 40 -21.18 -32.63 2.10
N ALA A 41 -21.67 -32.74 0.86
CA ALA A 41 -20.84 -32.63 -0.33
C ALA A 41 -20.18 -31.25 -0.47
N MET A 42 -20.73 -30.22 0.19
CA MET A 42 -20.17 -28.85 0.15
C MET A 42 -18.82 -28.75 0.85
N TYR A 43 -18.44 -29.68 1.74
CA TYR A 43 -17.08 -29.71 2.31
C TYR A 43 -16.01 -29.96 1.24
N ALA A 44 -16.37 -30.61 0.13
CA ALA A 44 -15.44 -30.83 -0.99
C ALA A 44 -15.02 -29.50 -1.66
N LEU A 45 -15.75 -28.40 -1.47
CA LEU A 45 -15.41 -27.06 -2.01
C LEU A 45 -14.16 -26.45 -1.36
N ILE A 46 -13.70 -26.99 -0.23
CA ILE A 46 -12.46 -26.54 0.42
C ILE A 46 -11.24 -26.76 -0.49
N LEU A 47 -11.21 -27.86 -1.25
CA LEU A 47 -10.11 -28.18 -2.18
C LEU A 47 -10.01 -27.20 -3.36
N PRO A 48 -11.06 -26.97 -4.17
CA PRO A 48 -11.02 -25.96 -5.23
C PRO A 48 -10.89 -24.54 -4.67
N GLY A 49 -11.48 -24.25 -3.50
CA GLY A 49 -11.33 -22.97 -2.82
C GLY A 49 -9.87 -22.69 -2.43
N TRP A 50 -9.19 -23.65 -1.83
CA TRP A 50 -7.76 -23.57 -1.53
C TRP A 50 -6.93 -23.32 -2.79
N TYR A 51 -7.16 -24.09 -3.86
CA TYR A 51 -6.43 -23.94 -5.11
C TYR A 51 -6.63 -22.56 -5.74
N ALA A 52 -7.87 -22.04 -5.72
CA ALA A 52 -8.18 -20.71 -6.23
C ALA A 52 -7.46 -19.60 -5.45
N ILE A 53 -7.53 -19.65 -4.11
CA ILE A 53 -6.85 -18.64 -3.26
C ILE A 53 -5.33 -18.73 -3.47
N ARG A 54 -4.75 -19.93 -3.50
CA ARG A 54 -3.32 -20.14 -3.75
C ARG A 54 -2.89 -19.54 -5.09
N ARG A 55 -3.66 -19.76 -6.15
CA ARG A 55 -3.36 -19.22 -7.49
C ARG A 55 -3.33 -17.69 -7.49
N VAL A 56 -4.28 -17.05 -6.82
CA VAL A 56 -4.35 -15.59 -6.72
C VAL A 56 -3.18 -15.04 -5.89
N THR A 57 -2.86 -15.68 -4.77
CA THR A 57 -1.73 -15.28 -3.90
C THR A 57 -0.36 -15.47 -4.58
N GLN A 58 -0.23 -16.37 -5.55
CA GLN A 58 0.99 -16.50 -6.35
C GLN A 58 1.25 -15.31 -7.29
N PHE A 59 0.20 -14.64 -7.77
CA PHE A 59 0.36 -13.43 -8.56
C PHE A 59 0.74 -12.24 -7.68
N ASP A 60 0.05 -12.09 -6.55
CA ASP A 60 0.34 -11.05 -5.55
C ASP A 60 0.02 -11.56 -4.14
N GLU A 61 1.03 -11.63 -3.27
CA GLU A 61 0.89 -12.06 -1.88
C GLU A 61 -0.13 -11.20 -1.11
N ARG A 62 -0.26 -9.93 -1.46
CA ARG A 62 -1.13 -8.94 -0.79
C ARG A 62 -2.47 -8.72 -1.48
N PHE A 63 -2.83 -9.54 -2.47
CA PHE A 63 -4.05 -9.36 -3.25
C PHE A 63 -5.30 -9.13 -2.38
N PHE A 64 -5.51 -9.97 -1.36
CA PHE A 64 -6.68 -9.87 -0.47
C PHE A 64 -6.63 -8.64 0.45
N ASP A 65 -5.44 -8.24 0.89
CA ASP A 65 -5.26 -7.00 1.66
C ASP A 65 -5.58 -5.79 0.80
N LEU A 66 -5.16 -5.78 -0.47
CA LEU A 66 -5.48 -4.73 -1.43
C LEU A 66 -6.97 -4.69 -1.75
N LEU A 67 -7.61 -5.86 -1.87
CA LEU A 67 -9.06 -5.94 -2.06
C LEU A 67 -9.82 -5.39 -0.85
N TYR A 68 -9.37 -5.71 0.37
CA TYR A 68 -9.88 -5.14 1.60
C TYR A 68 -9.66 -3.62 1.66
N LEU A 69 -8.44 -3.13 1.39
CA LEU A 69 -8.15 -1.70 1.32
C LEU A 69 -9.01 -1.00 0.27
N ARG A 70 -9.23 -1.61 -0.89
CA ARG A 70 -10.14 -1.10 -1.91
C ARG A 70 -11.56 -0.97 -1.37
N THR A 71 -12.04 -1.89 -0.53
CA THR A 71 -13.36 -1.76 0.09
C THR A 71 -13.41 -0.63 1.12
N LEU A 72 -12.35 -0.40 1.89
CA LEU A 72 -12.27 0.72 2.83
C LEU A 72 -12.22 2.08 2.11
N VAL A 73 -11.50 2.14 0.98
CA VAL A 73 -11.30 3.38 0.20
C VAL A 73 -12.41 3.61 -0.83
N LYS A 74 -13.53 2.86 -0.78
CA LYS A 74 -14.63 3.04 -1.73
C LYS A 74 -15.47 4.31 -1.49
N GLY A 75 -15.38 4.95 -0.32
CA GLY A 75 -16.18 6.13 0.01
C GLY A 75 -17.69 5.86 0.00
N HIS A 76 -18.50 6.92 0.11
CA HIS A 76 -19.95 6.81 0.21
C HIS A 76 -20.63 6.61 -1.17
N PRO A 77 -21.51 5.61 -1.34
CA PRO A 77 -22.07 5.25 -2.65
C PRO A 77 -22.94 6.34 -3.27
N LEU A 78 -23.69 7.12 -2.48
CA LEU A 78 -24.52 8.21 -3.00
C LEU A 78 -23.66 9.35 -3.58
N SER A 79 -22.59 9.69 -2.88
CA SER A 79 -21.61 10.69 -3.33
C SER A 79 -20.93 10.23 -4.62
N ASN A 80 -20.51 8.97 -4.66
CA ASN A 80 -19.86 8.42 -5.85
C ASN A 80 -20.77 8.39 -7.08
N LYS A 81 -22.06 8.08 -6.89
CA LYS A 81 -23.05 8.12 -7.97
C LYS A 81 -23.24 9.54 -8.50
N ARG A 82 -23.17 10.55 -7.63
CA ARG A 82 -23.32 11.96 -8.01
C ARG A 82 -22.12 12.47 -8.82
N PHE A 83 -20.90 12.17 -8.37
CA PHE A 83 -19.66 12.66 -8.99
C PHE A 83 -19.05 11.71 -10.02
N SER A 84 -19.67 10.54 -10.25
CA SER A 84 -19.19 9.48 -11.15
C SER A 84 -17.75 9.02 -10.86
N ALA A 85 -17.27 9.24 -9.63
CA ALA A 85 -15.93 8.94 -9.18
C ALA A 85 -15.93 8.66 -7.67
N VAL A 86 -14.87 8.04 -7.15
CA VAL A 86 -14.69 7.91 -5.69
C VAL A 86 -14.44 9.31 -5.13
N HIS A 87 -15.42 9.84 -4.39
CA HIS A 87 -15.39 11.22 -3.90
C HIS A 87 -15.20 11.29 -2.39
N TYR A 88 -14.32 12.18 -1.97
CA TYR A 88 -14.09 12.51 -0.57
C TYR A 88 -14.19 14.02 -0.31
N ALA A 89 -14.74 14.38 0.84
CA ALA A 89 -14.78 15.76 1.34
C ALA A 89 -13.53 16.11 2.12
N GLY A 90 -13.05 17.36 2.01
CA GLY A 90 -11.92 17.84 2.81
C GLY A 90 -12.25 18.05 4.30
N SER A 91 -13.53 18.14 4.64
CA SER A 91 -14.02 18.37 6.00
C SER A 91 -15.12 17.38 6.36
N GLN A 92 -15.24 17.07 7.65
CA GLN A 92 -16.40 16.37 8.19
C GLN A 92 -17.53 17.38 8.46
N TYR A 93 -18.74 17.04 8.05
CA TYR A 93 -19.94 17.86 8.27
C TYR A 93 -20.94 17.08 9.10
N ASP A 94 -21.46 17.73 10.14
CA ASP A 94 -22.54 17.18 10.95
C ASP A 94 -23.87 17.17 10.20
N GLU A 95 -24.80 16.38 10.72
CA GLU A 95 -26.16 16.39 10.22
C GLU A 95 -26.82 17.73 10.51
N VAL A 96 -27.05 18.49 9.44
CA VAL A 96 -27.90 19.67 9.48
C VAL A 96 -29.30 19.24 9.06
N ASP A 97 -30.31 19.64 9.82
CA ASP A 97 -31.71 19.45 9.42
C ASP A 97 -32.01 20.38 8.24
N ILE A 98 -32.01 19.80 7.04
CA ILE A 98 -32.33 20.49 5.79
C ILE A 98 -33.66 20.00 5.21
N SER A 99 -34.70 19.95 6.05
CA SER A 99 -36.07 19.64 5.64
C SER A 99 -36.59 20.45 4.44
N LYS A 100 -36.04 21.65 4.18
CA LYS A 100 -36.42 22.51 3.04
C LYS A 100 -35.67 22.23 1.73
N VAL A 101 -34.64 21.39 1.76
CA VAL A 101 -33.67 21.24 0.64
C VAL A 101 -33.45 19.74 0.33
N ASP A 102 -34.50 18.93 0.49
CA ASP A 102 -34.45 17.47 0.39
C ASP A 102 -33.97 16.93 -0.98
N ASN A 103 -33.98 17.76 -2.03
CA ASN A 103 -33.51 17.37 -3.36
C ASN A 103 -31.99 17.49 -3.55
N PHE A 104 -31.27 18.09 -2.61
CA PHE A 104 -29.81 18.25 -2.71
C PHE A 104 -29.08 17.24 -1.84
N MET A 105 -27.88 16.85 -2.30
CA MET A 105 -27.03 15.92 -1.57
C MET A 105 -26.64 16.55 -0.23
N LYS A 106 -26.89 15.86 0.88
CA LYS A 106 -26.52 16.34 2.21
C LYS A 106 -25.00 16.29 2.33
N LEU A 107 -24.38 17.33 2.90
CA LEU A 107 -22.92 17.39 3.07
C LEU A 107 -22.40 16.25 3.97
N LYS A 108 -23.23 15.79 4.90
CA LYS A 108 -22.96 14.62 5.76
C LYS A 108 -22.77 13.31 5.00
N ASP A 109 -23.36 13.19 3.79
CA ASP A 109 -23.30 11.97 2.98
C ASP A 109 -21.97 11.86 2.21
N GLN A 110 -21.05 12.81 2.40
CA GLN A 110 -19.71 12.74 1.84
C GLN A 110 -18.76 12.10 2.85
N SER A 111 -17.98 11.12 2.41
CA SER A 111 -16.90 10.55 3.24
C SER A 111 -15.80 11.58 3.43
N SER A 112 -15.43 11.88 4.67
CA SER A 112 -14.32 12.80 4.95
C SER A 112 -12.97 12.13 4.66
N VAL A 113 -12.06 12.87 4.02
CA VAL A 113 -10.66 12.48 3.85
C VAL A 113 -9.96 12.36 5.21
N GLU A 114 -10.43 13.09 6.21
CA GLU A 114 -9.83 13.15 7.53
C GLU A 114 -9.70 11.76 8.17
N GLU A 115 -10.69 10.89 8.02
CA GLU A 115 -10.63 9.53 8.58
C GLU A 115 -9.50 8.69 7.94
N LEU A 116 -9.19 8.95 6.67
CA LEU A 116 -8.19 8.19 5.92
C LEU A 116 -6.76 8.71 6.11
N ILE A 117 -6.59 10.01 6.34
CA ILE A 117 -5.27 10.63 6.48
C ILE A 117 -4.78 10.50 7.93
N PRO A 118 -3.65 9.81 8.18
CA PRO A 118 -3.11 9.63 9.52
C PRO A 118 -2.32 10.85 10.04
N TYR A 119 -2.14 11.89 9.22
CA TYR A 119 -1.35 13.09 9.54
C TYR A 119 -2.21 14.17 10.23
N SER A 120 -1.57 14.97 11.10
CA SER A 120 -2.22 16.05 11.83
C SER A 120 -1.61 17.42 11.48
N SER A 121 -0.33 17.64 11.78
CA SER A 121 0.32 18.95 11.60
C SER A 121 1.82 18.81 11.37
N HIS A 122 2.45 19.89 10.89
CA HIS A 122 3.90 19.99 10.76
C HIS A 122 4.47 20.67 12.02
N ILE A 123 5.53 20.09 12.61
CA ILE A 123 6.32 20.76 13.68
C ILE A 123 7.43 21.60 13.05
N THR A 124 8.02 21.10 11.98
CA THR A 124 9.12 21.72 11.22
C THR A 124 8.92 21.35 9.75
N ASP A 125 9.63 22.02 8.85
CA ASP A 125 9.56 21.77 7.40
C ASP A 125 9.75 20.27 7.03
N ASN A 126 10.52 19.52 7.84
CA ASN A 126 10.86 18.13 7.57
C ASN A 126 10.19 17.10 8.52
N ILE A 127 9.40 17.55 9.50
CA ILE A 127 8.83 16.68 10.55
C ILE A 127 7.31 16.88 10.65
N ILE A 128 6.58 15.77 10.45
CA ILE A 128 5.12 15.71 10.51
C ILE A 128 4.68 14.90 11.72
N VAL A 129 3.61 15.35 12.38
CA VAL A 129 2.96 14.65 13.49
C VAL A 129 1.78 13.86 12.97
N THR A 130 1.69 12.60 13.37
CA THR A 130 0.50 11.77 13.12
C THR A 130 -0.60 12.05 14.15
N LYS A 131 -1.84 11.65 13.87
CA LYS A 131 -2.96 11.73 14.83
C LYS A 131 -2.69 10.96 16.13
N ASN A 132 -1.84 9.94 16.07
CA ASN A 132 -1.40 9.16 17.22
C ASN A 132 -0.22 9.80 17.97
N ARG A 133 0.19 11.01 17.60
CA ARG A 133 1.33 11.76 18.13
C ARG A 133 2.69 11.12 17.85
N ASP A 134 2.80 10.33 16.79
CA ASP A 134 4.08 9.84 16.29
C ASP A 134 4.75 10.92 15.42
N LEU A 135 6.07 10.97 15.44
CA LEU A 135 6.87 11.85 14.59
C LEU A 135 7.29 11.09 13.32
N LEU A 136 7.01 11.67 12.17
CA LEU A 136 7.36 11.13 10.87
C LEU A 136 8.30 12.08 10.12
N ALA A 137 9.38 11.52 9.60
CA ALA A 137 10.30 12.18 8.69
C ALA A 137 10.56 11.24 7.50
N THR A 138 10.60 11.79 6.29
CA THR A 138 10.84 11.03 5.06
C THR A 138 12.05 11.60 4.34
N TRP A 139 12.99 10.73 3.99
CA TRP A 139 14.22 11.11 3.31
C TRP A 139 14.35 10.27 2.03
N GLN A 140 14.86 10.87 0.97
CA GLN A 140 15.20 10.15 -0.24
C GLN A 140 16.69 9.83 -0.23
N ILE A 141 17.02 8.58 -0.51
CA ILE A 141 18.39 8.12 -0.70
C ILE A 141 18.53 7.76 -2.18
N ASP A 142 19.54 8.32 -2.84
CA ASP A 142 19.83 7.97 -4.22
C ASP A 142 20.34 6.53 -4.34
N GLY A 143 19.81 5.82 -5.33
CA GLY A 143 20.20 4.44 -5.62
C GLY A 143 21.33 4.34 -6.65
N ALA A 144 21.83 3.12 -6.84
CA ALA A 144 22.82 2.80 -7.87
C ALA A 144 22.18 2.40 -9.21
N TYR A 145 22.90 2.63 -10.32
CA TYR A 145 22.57 2.12 -11.65
C TYR A 145 22.85 0.61 -11.71
N PHE A 146 21.93 -0.20 -11.19
CA PHE A 146 22.11 -1.64 -11.02
C PHE A 146 22.34 -2.44 -12.31
N GLU A 147 22.07 -1.85 -13.49
CA GLU A 147 22.36 -2.47 -14.80
C GLU A 147 23.82 -2.25 -15.24
N CYS A 148 24.47 -1.19 -14.75
CA CYS A 148 25.83 -0.81 -15.14
C CYS A 148 26.88 -1.14 -14.06
N VAL A 149 26.44 -1.32 -12.82
CA VAL A 149 27.30 -1.58 -11.67
C VAL A 149 27.43 -3.09 -11.48
N ASP A 150 28.61 -3.55 -11.07
CA ASP A 150 28.84 -4.97 -10.81
C ASP A 150 28.00 -5.46 -9.62
N SER A 151 27.69 -6.76 -9.65
CA SER A 151 26.94 -7.45 -8.62
C SER A 151 27.60 -7.38 -7.24
N GLU A 152 28.94 -7.37 -7.17
CA GLU A 152 29.69 -7.25 -5.92
C GLU A 152 29.46 -5.88 -5.27
N ASP A 153 29.62 -4.80 -6.02
CA ASP A 153 29.39 -3.43 -5.54
C ASP A 153 27.95 -3.22 -5.06
N LEU A 154 26.96 -3.79 -5.77
CA LEU A 154 25.56 -3.74 -5.35
C LEU A 154 25.32 -4.48 -4.03
N SER A 155 26.02 -5.59 -3.79
CA SER A 155 25.94 -6.34 -2.54
C SER A 155 26.51 -5.51 -1.37
N ILE A 156 27.65 -4.85 -1.57
CA ILE A 156 28.29 -3.98 -0.58
C ILE A 156 27.34 -2.83 -0.19
N LEU A 157 26.73 -2.15 -1.17
CA LEU A 157 25.76 -1.08 -0.89
C LEU A 157 24.54 -1.58 -0.10
N THR A 158 24.07 -2.79 -0.43
CA THR A 158 22.92 -3.40 0.26
C THR A 158 23.29 -3.74 1.71
N ASP A 159 24.49 -4.26 1.95
CA ASP A 159 24.98 -4.60 3.29
C ASP A 159 25.24 -3.37 4.16
N GLN A 160 25.74 -2.28 3.56
CA GLN A 160 25.89 -1.00 4.24
C GLN A 160 24.53 -0.45 4.72
N LEU A 161 23.51 -0.46 3.84
CA LEU A 161 22.16 -0.02 4.21
C LEU A 161 21.55 -0.90 5.32
N ASN A 162 21.70 -2.22 5.20
CA ASN A 162 21.22 -3.15 6.21
C ASN A 162 21.91 -2.95 7.56
N THR A 163 23.22 -2.68 7.55
CA THR A 163 23.99 -2.39 8.77
C THR A 163 23.52 -1.09 9.43
N LEU A 164 23.24 -0.05 8.64
CA LEU A 164 22.66 1.19 9.14
C LEU A 164 21.29 0.94 9.78
N ILE A 165 20.41 0.17 9.14
CA ILE A 165 19.10 -0.18 9.71
C ILE A 165 19.26 -0.95 11.03
N ARG A 166 20.18 -1.92 11.08
CA ARG A 166 20.48 -2.68 12.31
C ARG A 166 21.01 -1.79 13.44
N SER A 167 21.70 -0.69 13.14
CA SER A 167 22.18 0.26 14.17
C SER A 167 21.05 0.97 14.95
N PHE A 168 19.80 0.88 14.46
CA PHE A 168 18.61 1.37 15.14
C PHE A 168 17.88 0.31 15.96
N GLU A 169 18.39 -0.92 16.01
CA GLU A 169 17.82 -1.99 16.83
C GLU A 169 17.75 -1.57 18.32
N GLY A 170 16.61 -1.85 18.96
CA GLY A 170 16.35 -1.47 20.35
C GLY A 170 15.95 -0.01 20.59
N LYS A 171 16.02 0.86 19.57
CA LYS A 171 15.52 2.25 19.67
C LYS A 171 14.03 2.29 19.35
N SER A 172 13.33 3.30 19.88
CA SER A 172 11.91 3.55 19.59
C SER A 172 11.71 4.23 18.23
N VAL A 173 12.32 3.69 17.18
CA VAL A 173 12.26 4.20 15.81
C VAL A 173 11.82 3.08 14.88
N THR A 174 10.85 3.37 14.02
CA THR A 174 10.39 2.44 12.98
C THR A 174 10.76 2.99 11.62
N LEU A 175 11.54 2.23 10.84
CA LEU A 175 11.96 2.62 9.49
C LEU A 175 11.08 1.94 8.45
N TYR A 176 10.62 2.71 7.45
CA TYR A 176 9.90 2.20 6.29
C TYR A 176 10.70 2.45 5.00
N PRO A 177 11.31 1.41 4.41
CA PRO A 177 11.96 1.56 3.12
C PRO A 177 10.94 1.46 1.99
N HIS A 178 10.83 2.52 1.19
CA HIS A 178 10.10 2.49 -0.08
C HIS A 178 11.10 2.49 -1.23
N ARG A 179 11.27 1.35 -1.91
CA ARG A 179 12.20 1.22 -3.05
C ARG A 179 11.47 1.47 -4.36
N ILE A 180 11.88 2.53 -5.06
CA ILE A 180 11.40 2.84 -6.40
C ILE A 180 12.48 2.44 -7.42
N ARG A 181 12.08 1.77 -8.50
CA ARG A 181 12.93 1.54 -9.67
C ARG A 181 12.41 2.40 -10.80
N CYS A 182 13.21 3.35 -11.26
CA CYS A 182 12.87 4.23 -12.37
C CYS A 182 13.76 3.90 -13.56
N LYS A 183 13.16 3.75 -14.75
CA LYS A 183 13.92 3.74 -16.00
C LYS A 183 14.46 5.15 -16.25
N LYS A 184 15.77 5.31 -16.27
CA LYS A 184 16.41 6.56 -16.70
C LYS A 184 16.97 6.36 -18.11
N ASP A 185 16.51 7.18 -19.04
CA ASP A 185 17.14 7.28 -20.36
C ASP A 185 18.37 8.17 -20.22
N VAL A 186 19.57 7.57 -20.30
CA VAL A 186 20.81 8.34 -20.30
C VAL A 186 21.07 8.75 -21.74
N ARG A 187 20.76 10.01 -22.07
CA ARG A 187 21.20 10.61 -23.32
C ARG A 187 22.59 11.18 -23.09
N PRO A 188 23.67 10.56 -23.61
CA PRO A 188 24.98 11.16 -23.51
C PRO A 188 24.97 12.45 -24.34
N VAL A 189 25.01 13.60 -23.68
CA VAL A 189 25.24 14.87 -24.37
C VAL A 189 26.73 14.90 -24.69
N PHE A 190 27.09 14.44 -25.89
CA PHE A 190 28.46 14.43 -26.33
C PHE A 190 28.87 15.86 -26.71
N ASN A 191 29.71 16.47 -25.88
CA ASN A 191 30.25 17.81 -26.10
C ASN A 191 31.78 17.76 -26.20
N SER A 192 32.26 17.56 -27.43
CA SER A 192 33.66 17.72 -27.82
C SER A 192 33.98 19.18 -28.11
N LYS A 193 35.25 19.55 -27.86
CA LYS A 193 35.81 20.85 -28.29
C LYS A 193 35.85 21.00 -29.82
N ILE A 194 35.73 19.90 -30.56
CA ILE A 194 35.75 19.89 -32.03
C ILE A 194 34.30 19.88 -32.54
N PRO A 195 33.83 20.96 -33.21
CA PRO A 195 32.43 21.09 -33.62
C PRO A 195 31.95 19.99 -34.58
N PHE A 196 32.84 19.42 -35.39
CA PHE A 196 32.52 18.32 -36.30
C PHE A 196 32.08 17.06 -35.56
N VAL A 197 32.76 16.71 -34.46
CA VAL A 197 32.47 15.48 -33.72
C VAL A 197 31.10 15.56 -33.04
N ASN A 198 30.71 16.76 -32.59
CA ASN A 198 29.38 17.02 -32.03
C ASN A 198 28.24 16.87 -33.04
N ARG A 199 28.51 16.99 -34.35
CA ARG A 199 27.52 16.83 -35.41
C ARG A 199 27.31 15.37 -35.82
N VAL A 200 28.33 14.52 -35.63
CA VAL A 200 28.29 13.10 -35.99
C VAL A 200 27.76 12.25 -34.84
N MET A 201 28.04 12.65 -33.60
CA MET A 201 27.71 11.89 -32.38
C MET A 201 26.40 12.30 -31.71
N ASN A 202 25.81 13.45 -32.07
CA ASN A 202 24.45 13.86 -31.67
C ASN A 202 23.48 13.65 -32.83
#